data_AF-A0A150U391-F1
#
_entry.id   AF-A0A150U391-F1
#
_cell.length_a   1.000
_cell.length_b   1.000
_cell.length_c   1.000
_cell.angle_alpha   90.00
_cell.angle_beta   90.00
_cell.angle_gamma   90.00
#
_symmetry.space_group_name_H-M   'P 1'
#
loop_
_entity.id
_entity.type
_entity.pdbx_description
1 polymer ?
#
loop_
_entity_poly.entity_id
_entity_poly.type
_entity_poly.pdbx_seq_one_letter_code
_entity_poly.pdbx_strand_id
1 'polypeptide(L)'
;MSSPRPEPDDGDPILEARVARAVAPYADLLPAEDLEALRALTARFLATHPVAAPLVDRLRPRTPPASSGEVDRRDPAALAEAAQRLAAKA
;
A
#
# COMPACT_ATOMS: atom_id res chain seq x y z
N MET A 1 -9.68 8.41 33.85
CA MET A 1 -9.28 9.32 32.76
C MET A 1 -9.41 8.55 31.46
N SER A 2 -10.57 8.61 30.80
CA SER A 2 -10.77 7.98 29.50
C SER A 2 -10.09 8.85 28.44
N SER A 3 -9.08 8.31 27.75
CA SER A 3 -8.47 8.99 26.61
C SER A 3 -9.53 9.28 25.54
N PRO A 4 -9.52 10.46 24.90
CA PRO A 4 -10.45 10.77 23.83
C PRO A 4 -10.25 9.77 22.70
N ARG A 5 -11.35 9.19 22.20
CA ARG A 5 -11.33 8.43 20.94
C ARG A 5 -10.85 9.40 19.85
N PRO A 6 -9.89 9.04 19.01
CA PRO A 6 -9.54 9.87 17.87
C PRO A 6 -10.81 10.10 17.06
N GLU A 7 -11.14 11.37 16.83
CA GLU A 7 -12.16 11.79 15.86
C GLU A 7 -11.82 11.10 14.52
N PRO A 8 -12.82 10.58 13.79
CA PRO A 8 -12.55 9.97 12.49
C PRO A 8 -11.91 11.02 11.59
N ASP A 9 -10.66 10.77 11.21
CA ASP A 9 -9.91 11.59 10.27
C ASP A 9 -10.79 11.78 9.03
N ASP A 10 -11.09 13.04 8.70
CA ASP A 10 -11.89 13.43 7.55
C ASP A 10 -11.33 12.72 6.30
N GLY A 11 -12.10 11.75 5.79
CA GLY A 11 -11.96 11.11 4.48
C GLY A 11 -10.55 10.83 3.99
N ASP A 12 -9.98 9.65 4.29
CA ASP A 12 -8.74 9.19 3.63
C ASP A 12 -8.93 9.16 2.10
N PRO A 13 -8.31 10.10 1.34
CA PRO A 13 -8.63 10.29 -0.08
C PRO A 13 -8.19 9.10 -0.93
N ILE A 14 -7.19 8.35 -0.48
CA ILE A 14 -6.75 7.13 -1.16
C ILE A 14 -7.81 6.05 -0.97
N LEU A 15 -8.28 5.86 0.26
CA LEU A 15 -9.33 4.90 0.57
C LEU A 15 -10.62 5.24 -0.19
N GLU A 16 -11.05 6.50 -0.17
CA GLU A 16 -12.25 6.97 -0.88
C GLU A 16 -12.17 6.70 -2.38
N ALA A 17 -11.04 7.03 -3.01
CA ALA A 17 -10.84 6.76 -4.44
C ALA A 17 -10.90 5.26 -4.76
N ARG A 18 -10.43 4.38 -3.86
CA ARG A 18 -10.53 2.93 -4.04
C ARG A 18 -11.95 2.41 -3.84
N VAL A 19 -12.67 2.93 -2.85
CA VAL A 19 -14.09 2.61 -2.62
C VAL A 19 -14.91 3.03 -3.84
N ALA A 20 -14.77 4.26 -4.31
CA ALA A 20 -15.48 4.76 -5.48
C ALA A 20 -15.21 3.89 -6.72
N ARG A 21 -13.95 3.52 -6.97
CA ARG A 21 -13.58 2.65 -8.09
C ARG A 21 -14.16 1.23 -7.96
N ALA A 22 -14.19 0.67 -6.75
CA ALA A 22 -14.71 -0.67 -6.51
C ALA A 22 -16.24 -0.73 -6.63
N VAL A 23 -16.93 0.34 -6.25
CA VAL A 23 -18.41 0.41 -6.27
C VAL A 23 -18.95 0.85 -7.63
N ALA A 24 -18.17 1.57 -8.43
CA ALA A 24 -18.59 2.09 -9.74
C ALA A 24 -19.32 1.08 -10.66
N PRO A 25 -18.90 -0.21 -10.76
CA PRO A 25 -19.61 -1.18 -11.60
C PRO A 25 -21.06 -1.48 -11.18
N TYR A 26 -21.45 -1.12 -9.96
CA TYR A 26 -22.78 -1.39 -9.41
C TYR A 26 -23.69 -0.17 -9.38
N ALA A 27 -23.20 1.01 -9.80
CA ALA A 27 -23.88 2.30 -9.66
C ALA A 27 -25.28 2.31 -10.28
N ASP A 28 -25.46 1.67 -11.44
CA ASP A 28 -26.73 1.62 -12.17
C ASP A 28 -27.53 0.32 -11.91
N LEU A 29 -26.96 -0.60 -11.12
CA LEU A 29 -27.54 -1.93 -10.86
C LEU A 29 -28.22 -2.03 -9.50
N LEU A 30 -27.79 -1.21 -8.54
CA LEU A 30 -28.28 -1.25 -7.16
C LEU A 30 -29.11 -0.01 -6.82
N PRO A 31 -30.16 -0.15 -6.00
CA PRO A 31 -30.79 0.98 -5.33
C PRO A 31 -29.77 1.81 -4.55
N ALA A 32 -30.08 3.09 -4.33
CA ALA A 32 -29.17 4.01 -3.64
C ALA A 32 -28.80 3.51 -2.22
N GLU A 33 -29.75 2.94 -1.49
CA GLU A 33 -29.51 2.40 -0.14
C GLU A 33 -28.50 1.24 -0.14
N ASP A 34 -28.61 0.34 -1.11
CA ASP A 34 -27.71 -0.80 -1.26
C ASP A 34 -26.33 -0.35 -1.73
N LEU A 35 -26.27 0.68 -2.58
CA LEU A 35 -25.02 1.27 -3.02
C LEU A 35 -24.26 1.91 -1.85
N GLU A 36 -24.95 2.63 -0.96
CA GLU A 36 -24.36 3.20 0.25
C GLU A 36 -23.91 2.11 1.23
N ALA A 37 -24.70 1.05 1.42
CA ALA A 37 -24.31 -0.10 2.21
C ALA A 37 -23.04 -0.77 1.65
N LEU A 38 -22.96 -0.94 0.33
CA LEU A 38 -21.80 -1.48 -0.36
C LEU A 38 -20.56 -0.57 -0.21
N ARG A 39 -20.72 0.75 -0.32
CA ARG A 39 -19.65 1.73 -0.04
C ARG A 39 -19.11 1.58 1.36
N ALA A 40 -19.98 1.57 2.38
CA ALA A 40 -19.59 1.42 3.78
C ALA A 40 -18.88 0.09 4.04
N LEU A 41 -19.40 -1.01 3.48
CA LEU A 41 -18.79 -2.33 3.63
C LEU A 41 -17.41 -2.40 2.95
N THR A 42 -17.28 -1.83 1.76
CA THR A 42 -16.02 -1.78 1.00
C THR A 42 -14.98 -0.93 1.72
N ALA A 43 -15.36 0.24 2.23
CA ALA A 43 -14.49 1.09 3.02
C ALA A 43 -13.96 0.35 4.25
N ARG A 44 -14.85 -0.32 5.00
CA ARG A 44 -14.45 -1.13 6.16
C ARG A 44 -13.51 -2.27 5.76
N PHE A 45 -13.81 -3.01 4.71
CA PHE A 45 -12.97 -4.11 4.23
C PHE A 45 -11.57 -3.63 3.84
N LEU A 46 -11.49 -2.56 3.05
CA LEU A 46 -10.22 -1.99 2.61
C LEU A 46 -9.40 -1.41 3.77
N ALA A 47 -10.06 -0.94 4.84
CA ALA A 47 -9.39 -0.39 6.01
C ALA A 47 -8.95 -1.45 7.05
N THR A 48 -9.66 -2.58 7.17
CA THR A 48 -9.44 -3.52 8.31
C THR A 48 -9.04 -4.93 7.91
N HIS A 49 -9.25 -5.35 6.66
CA HIS A 49 -8.95 -6.72 6.27
C HIS A 49 -7.43 -6.94 6.24
N PRO A 50 -6.89 -8.01 6.86
CA PRO A 50 -5.45 -8.22 7.04
C PRO A 50 -4.66 -8.29 5.74
N VAL A 51 -5.31 -8.63 4.62
CA VAL A 51 -4.71 -8.64 3.28
C VAL A 51 -4.93 -7.33 2.53
N ALA A 52 -6.10 -6.68 2.69
CA ALA A 52 -6.46 -5.53 1.86
C ALA A 52 -5.84 -4.23 2.39
N ALA A 53 -5.86 -4.02 3.71
CA ALA A 53 -5.33 -2.81 4.32
C ALA A 53 -3.84 -2.57 3.99
N PRO A 54 -2.94 -3.58 4.07
CA PRO A 54 -1.56 -3.39 3.64
C PRO A 54 -1.39 -3.05 2.15
N LEU A 55 -2.35 -3.44 1.29
CA LEU A 55 -2.31 -3.09 -0.13
C LEU A 55 -2.72 -1.63 -0.35
N VAL A 56 -3.69 -1.12 0.42
CA VAL A 56 -4.06 0.30 0.39
C VAL A 56 -2.91 1.16 0.91
N ASP A 57 -2.26 0.75 2.00
CA ASP A 57 -1.13 1.50 2.57
C ASP A 57 0.07 1.60 1.62
N ARG A 58 0.31 0.60 0.78
CA ARG A 58 1.37 0.65 -0.24
C ARG A 58 1.14 1.71 -1.31
N LEU A 59 -0.09 2.18 -1.50
CA LEU A 59 -0.41 3.25 -2.45
C LEU A 59 -0.11 4.64 -1.88
N ARG A 60 0.10 4.76 -0.57
CA ARG A 60 0.40 6.04 0.07
C ARG A 60 1.79 6.52 -0.37
N PRO A 61 1.95 7.83 -0.65
CA PRO A 61 3.26 8.41 -0.89
C PRO A 61 4.20 8.07 0.28
N ARG A 62 5.36 7.49 -0.02
CA ARG A 62 6.39 7.24 0.98
C ARG A 62 7.39 8.38 0.92
N THR A 63 7.75 8.91 2.08
CA THR A 63 8.87 9.85 2.17
C THR A 63 10.11 9.14 1.59
N PRO A 64 10.71 9.68 0.51
CA PRO A 64 11.92 9.09 -0.04
C PRO A 64 13.01 9.12 1.04
N PRO A 65 13.87 8.09 1.10
CA PRO A 65 14.97 8.09 2.06
C PRO A 65 15.85 9.33 1.86
N ALA A 66 16.19 10.01 2.95
CA ALA A 66 16.97 11.25 2.91
C ALA A 66 18.42 11.04 2.42
N SER A 67 18.92 9.81 2.49
CA SER A 67 20.24 9.41 1.99
C SER A 67 20.26 7.95 1.58
N SER A 68 21.19 7.58 0.71
CA SER A 68 21.60 6.18 0.54
C SER A 68 22.45 5.78 1.74
N GLY A 69 22.13 4.66 2.38
CA GLY A 69 23.00 4.09 3.43
C GLY A 69 24.38 3.75 2.87
N GLU A 70 25.41 3.85 3.72
CA GLU A 70 26.73 3.33 3.38
C GLU A 70 26.62 1.81 3.19
N VAL A 71 27.07 1.35 2.02
CA VAL A 71 27.24 -0.08 1.74
C VAL A 71 28.74 -0.32 1.76
N ASP A 72 29.20 -1.19 2.66
CA ASP A 72 30.59 -1.65 2.64
C ASP A 72 30.92 -2.16 1.24
N ARG A 73 31.97 -1.60 0.63
CA ARG A 73 32.46 -2.12 -0.64
C ARG A 73 32.83 -3.58 -0.42
N ARG A 74 32.34 -4.45 -1.31
CA ARG A 74 32.75 -5.87 -1.32
C ARG A 74 34.27 -5.94 -1.35
N ASP A 75 34.82 -6.88 -0.58
CA ASP A 75 36.23 -7.22 -0.61
C ASP A 75 36.68 -7.41 -2.08
N PRO A 76 37.78 -6.75 -2.51
CA PRO A 76 38.36 -6.94 -3.85
C PRO A 76 38.51 -8.40 -4.26
N ALA A 77 38.81 -9.31 -3.33
CA ALA A 77 38.91 -10.74 -3.61
C ALA A 77 37.55 -11.35 -4.04
N ALA A 78 36.47 -11.01 -3.32
CA ALA A 78 35.12 -11.45 -3.66
C ALA A 78 34.62 -10.86 -4.99
N LEU A 79 35.06 -9.64 -5.33
CA LEU A 79 34.79 -9.03 -6.63
C LEU A 79 35.51 -9.75 -7.78
N ALA A 80 36.79 -10.10 -7.59
CA ALA A 80 37.56 -10.83 -8.59
C ALA A 80 36.98 -12.24 -8.83
N GLU A 81 36.59 -12.94 -7.77
CA GLU A 81 35.96 -14.26 -7.88
C GLU A 81 34.61 -14.18 -8.62
N ALA A 82 33.78 -13.19 -8.30
CA ALA A 82 32.52 -12.97 -9.00
C ALA A 82 32.72 -12.67 -10.50
N ALA A 83 33.73 -11.88 -10.85
CA ALA A 83 34.07 -11.58 -12.23
C ALA A 83 34.54 -12.84 -12.99
N GLN A 84 35.34 -13.69 -12.35
CA GLN A 84 35.77 -14.97 -12.93
C GLN A 84 34.58 -15.92 -13.16
N ARG A 85 33.66 -16.02 -12.20
CA ARG A 85 32.43 -16.83 -12.36
C ARG A 85 31.53 -16.32 -13.49
N LEU A 86 31.44 -15.00 -13.66
CA LEU A 86 30.70 -14.39 -14.77
C LEU A 86 31.35 -14.73 -16.12
N ALA A 87 32.68 -14.61 -16.22
CA ALA A 87 33.44 -14.93 -17.42
C ALA A 87 33.41 -16.41 -17.79
N ALA A 88 33.37 -17.32 -16.80
CA ALA A 88 33.28 -18.77 -17.01
C ALA A 88 31.87 -19.25 -17.40
N LYS A 89 30.85 -18.39 -17.30
CA LYS A 89 29.45 -18.71 -17.63
C LYS A 89 29.02 -18.15 -19.00
N ALA A 90 29.88 -17.36 -19.65
CA ALA A 90 29.71 -16.84 -21.01
C ALA A 90 30.33 -17.80 -22.02
#